data_AF-K0SB45-F1
#
_entry.id   AF-K0SB45-F1
#
_cell.length_a   1.000
_cell.length_b   1.000
_cell.length_c   1.000
_cell.angle_alpha   90.00
_cell.angle_beta   90.00
_cell.angle_gamma   90.00
#
_symmetry.space_group_name_H-M   'P 1'
#
loop_
_entity.id
_entity.type
_entity.pdbx_description
1 polymer ?
#
loop_
_entity_poly.entity_id
_entity_poly.type
_entity_poly.pdbx_seq_one_letter_code
_entity_poly.pdbx_strand_id
1 'polypeptide(L)'
;MARLPHECMLSVEEKIRNLRRLEFLQDGDVLACFPFVSRAGDEGDTIKVRDTNHETARSLHQVLQLIAFHELKESSIVIELAMWKSRIKTFVRRADCRVAIPDPAKSLIMEYCGFTDLLKPAIEGTNLMIE
;
A
#
# COMPACT_ATOMS: atom_id res chain seq x y z
N MET A 1 -24.01 -1.06 -5.56
CA MET A 1 -22.93 -0.59 -4.69
C MET A 1 -22.35 0.68 -5.29
N ALA A 2 -22.22 1.76 -4.51
CA ALA A 2 -21.63 3.00 -4.99
C ALA A 2 -20.14 2.78 -5.30
N ARG A 3 -19.66 3.27 -6.45
CA ARG A 3 -18.24 3.22 -6.78
C ARG A 3 -17.48 4.13 -5.82
N LEU A 4 -16.29 3.69 -5.40
CA LEU A 4 -15.42 4.53 -4.58
C LEU A 4 -15.00 5.77 -5.38
N PRO A 5 -14.86 6.94 -4.73
CA PRO A 5 -14.30 8.13 -5.35
C PRO A 5 -12.91 7.86 -5.92
N HIS A 6 -12.54 8.55 -7.01
CA HIS A 6 -11.24 8.35 -7.65
C HIS A 6 -10.07 8.63 -6.70
N GLU A 7 -10.24 9.55 -5.74
CA GLU A 7 -9.23 9.85 -4.72
C GLU A 7 -8.97 8.66 -3.77
N CYS A 8 -9.92 7.73 -3.65
CA CYS A 8 -9.74 6.48 -2.91
C CYS A 8 -9.02 5.40 -3.74
N MET A 9 -8.90 5.57 -5.05
CA MET A 9 -8.22 4.64 -5.96
C MET A 9 -6.76 4.99 -6.21
N LEU A 10 -6.33 6.24 -5.93
CA LEU A 10 -4.93 6.64 -6.07
C LEU A 10 -4.03 5.83 -5.13
N SER A 11 -2.88 5.43 -5.65
CA SER A 11 -1.85 4.77 -4.84
C SER A 11 -1.32 5.71 -3.75
N VAL A 12 -0.71 5.13 -2.70
CA VAL A 12 -0.06 5.94 -1.64
C VAL A 12 1.00 6.86 -2.26
N GLU A 13 1.77 6.36 -3.23
CA GLU A 13 2.79 7.11 -3.95
C GLU A 13 2.22 8.30 -4.72
N GLU A 14 1.14 8.10 -5.47
CA GLU A 14 0.46 9.17 -6.21
C GLU A 14 -0.09 10.23 -5.26
N LYS A 15 -0.61 9.83 -4.09
CA LYS A 15 -1.07 10.77 -3.08
C LYS A 15 0.08 11.60 -2.51
N ILE A 16 1.23 10.99 -2.26
CA ILE A 16 2.43 11.71 -1.78
C ILE A 16 2.92 12.70 -2.84
N ARG A 17 2.97 12.32 -4.12
CA ARG A 17 3.37 13.21 -5.23
C ARG A 17 2.49 14.44 -5.39
N ASN A 18 1.23 14.37 -4.95
CA ASN A 18 0.29 15.50 -5.01
C ASN A 18 0.40 16.45 -3.81
N LEU A 19 1.22 16.13 -2.81
CA LEU A 19 1.46 17.00 -1.67
C LEU A 19 2.49 18.07 -1.99
N ARG A 20 2.27 19.27 -1.47
CA ARG A 20 3.16 20.40 -1.70
C ARG A 20 4.45 20.23 -0.90
N ARG A 21 5.55 20.75 -1.45
CA ARG A 21 6.87 20.81 -0.81
C ARG A 21 7.44 19.44 -0.42
N LEU A 22 6.95 18.38 -1.04
CA LEU A 22 7.47 17.03 -0.93
C LEU A 22 7.95 16.55 -2.29
N GLU A 23 9.02 15.78 -2.29
CA GLU A 23 9.50 15.06 -3.46
C GLU A 23 9.51 13.57 -3.15
N PHE A 24 8.91 12.76 -4.02
CA PHE A 24 8.91 11.31 -3.92
C PHE A 24 9.96 10.74 -4.88
N LEU A 25 10.99 10.13 -4.33
CA LEU A 25 12.10 9.56 -5.08
C LEU A 25 11.76 8.14 -5.58
N GLN A 26 12.52 7.65 -6.56
CA GLN A 26 12.28 6.33 -7.16
C GLN A 26 12.64 5.15 -6.24
N ASP A 27 13.46 5.39 -5.24
CA ASP A 27 13.86 4.43 -4.20
C ASP A 27 12.84 4.32 -3.05
N GLY A 28 11.79 5.13 -3.06
CA GLY A 28 10.75 5.17 -2.04
C GLY A 28 10.99 6.22 -0.95
N ASP A 29 12.07 6.99 -1.03
CA ASP A 29 12.34 8.07 -0.09
C ASP A 29 11.44 9.29 -0.34
N VAL A 30 11.03 9.95 0.76
CA VAL A 30 10.25 11.19 0.73
C VAL A 30 11.11 12.32 1.26
N LEU A 31 11.44 13.28 0.41
CA LEU A 31 12.15 14.50 0.81
C LEU A 31 11.16 15.61 1.15
N ALA A 32 11.42 16.32 2.25
CA ALA A 32 10.66 17.50 2.66
C ALA A 32 11.46 18.78 2.42
N CYS A 33 10.93 19.67 1.57
CA CYS A 33 11.60 20.89 1.15
C CYS A 33 11.20 22.06 2.06
N PHE A 34 12.03 22.34 3.06
CA PHE A 34 11.82 23.49 3.94
C PHE A 34 12.41 24.77 3.32
N PRO A 35 11.61 25.84 3.13
CA PRO A 35 12.13 27.08 2.60
C PRO A 35 13.14 27.70 3.58
N PHE A 36 14.28 28.07 3.02
CA PHE A 36 15.39 28.68 3.73
C PHE A 36 15.34 30.20 3.61
N VAL A 37 15.66 30.92 4.70
CA VAL A 37 15.85 32.38 4.68
C VAL A 37 17.24 32.70 5.24
N SER A 38 18.19 32.99 4.35
CA SER A 38 19.47 33.60 4.75
C SER A 38 19.22 35.07 5.09
N ARG A 39 19.70 35.51 6.26
CA ARG A 39 19.74 36.93 6.60
C ARG A 39 21.19 37.38 6.49
N ALA A 40 21.54 37.99 5.35
CA ALA A 40 22.85 38.62 5.20
C ALA A 40 22.93 39.83 6.16
N GLY A 41 23.79 39.72 7.18
CA GLY A 41 24.08 40.81 8.11
C GLY A 41 23.62 40.53 9.55
N ASP A 42 24.41 39.76 10.29
CA ASP A 42 25.23 40.25 11.40
C ASP A 42 26.09 39.08 11.92
N GLU A 43 27.25 39.43 12.44
CA GLU A 43 28.33 38.55 12.90
C GLU A 43 27.82 37.38 13.78
N GLY A 44 27.77 36.17 13.22
CA GLY A 44 27.25 34.95 13.86
C GLY A 44 26.19 34.23 13.02
N ASP A 45 26.62 33.62 11.91
CA ASP A 45 25.81 33.07 10.82
C ASP A 45 24.89 31.91 11.28
N THR A 46 23.77 32.24 11.91
CA THR A 46 22.73 31.29 12.30
C THR A 46 21.70 31.19 11.18
N ILE A 47 21.85 30.16 10.37
CA ILE A 47 20.89 29.73 9.35
C ILE A 47 19.52 29.51 10.01
N LYS A 48 18.53 30.36 9.70
CA LYS A 48 17.16 30.21 10.18
C LYS A 48 16.28 29.56 9.11
N VAL A 49 15.91 28.31 9.36
CA VAL A 49 14.88 27.61 8.58
C VAL A 49 13.52 28.09 9.05
N ARG A 50 12.64 28.49 8.12
CA ARG A 50 11.28 28.93 8.44
C ARG A 50 10.28 28.18 7.58
N ASP A 51 9.44 27.35 8.20
CA ASP A 51 8.32 26.76 7.49
C ASP A 51 7.16 27.76 7.39
N THR A 52 7.05 28.44 6.25
CA THR A 52 5.96 29.40 6.02
C THR A 52 4.60 28.73 6.23
N ASN A 53 3.86 29.21 7.22
CA ASN A 53 2.52 28.73 7.59
C ASN A 53 2.42 27.22 7.90
N HIS A 54 3.53 26.61 8.34
CA HIS A 54 3.64 25.17 8.63
C HIS A 54 3.21 24.27 7.44
N GLU A 55 3.33 24.76 6.20
CA GLU A 55 2.85 24.04 5.01
C GLU A 55 3.63 22.74 4.81
N THR A 56 4.95 22.78 4.99
CA THR A 56 5.82 21.61 4.85
C THR A 56 5.53 20.58 5.95
N ALA A 57 5.42 21.03 7.19
CA ALA A 57 5.08 20.18 8.33
C ALA A 57 3.68 19.56 8.18
N ARG A 58 2.71 20.29 7.64
CA ARG A 58 1.36 19.77 7.36
C ARG A 58 1.39 18.67 6.31
N SER A 59 2.11 18.89 5.21
CA SER A 59 2.25 17.87 4.16
C SER A 59 2.95 16.62 4.68
N LEU A 60 4.02 16.78 5.48
CA LEU A 60 4.68 15.64 6.13
C LEU A 60 3.73 14.87 7.05
N HIS A 61 2.93 15.57 7.85
CA HIS A 61 1.93 14.95 8.72
C HIS A 61 0.90 14.13 7.92
N GLN A 62 0.47 14.64 6.76
CA GLN A 62 -0.44 13.91 5.87
C GLN A 62 0.20 12.63 5.30
N VAL A 63 1.49 12.65 4.97
CA VAL A 63 2.22 11.44 4.57
C VAL A 63 2.22 10.39 5.69
N LEU A 64 2.55 10.80 6.91
CA LEU A 64 2.55 9.89 8.06
C LEU A 64 1.17 9.26 8.30
N GLN A 65 0.10 10.05 8.13
CA GLN A 65 -1.27 9.53 8.21
C GLN A 65 -1.59 8.54 7.09
N LEU A 66 -1.14 8.79 5.86
CA LEU A 66 -1.33 7.88 4.73
C LEU A 66 -0.59 6.55 4.94
N ILE A 67 0.67 6.61 5.41
CA ILE A 67 1.47 5.43 5.74
C ILE A 67 0.79 4.63 6.85
N ALA A 68 0.45 5.27 7.98
CA ALA A 68 -0.19 4.59 9.10
C ALA A 68 -1.54 3.96 8.70
N PHE A 69 -2.33 4.65 7.88
CA PHE A 69 -3.58 4.10 7.35
C PHE A 69 -3.33 2.88 6.46
N HIS A 70 -2.34 2.94 5.58
CA HIS A 70 -2.01 1.83 4.70
C HIS A 70 -1.52 0.61 5.51
N GLU A 71 -0.58 0.81 6.44
CA GLU A 71 -0.09 -0.24 7.32
C GLU A 71 -1.21 -0.86 8.15
N LEU A 72 -2.12 -0.05 8.68
CA LEU A 72 -3.27 -0.53 9.45
C LEU A 72 -4.22 -1.36 8.58
N LYS A 73 -4.49 -0.93 7.34
CA LYS A 73 -5.35 -1.63 6.38
C LYS A 73 -4.74 -2.97 5.94
N GLU A 74 -3.45 -2.99 5.61
CA GLU A 74 -2.76 -4.24 5.27
C GLU A 74 -2.73 -5.20 6.46
N SER A 75 -2.45 -4.67 7.66
CA SER A 75 -2.47 -5.45 8.89
C SER A 75 -3.87 -5.98 9.23
N SER A 76 -4.93 -5.21 8.97
CA SER A 76 -6.30 -5.66 9.25
C SER A 76 -6.70 -6.86 8.38
N ILE A 77 -6.26 -6.90 7.11
CA ILE A 77 -6.48 -8.06 6.23
C ILE A 77 -5.77 -9.30 6.81
N VAL A 78 -4.53 -9.15 7.26
CA VAL A 78 -3.76 -10.26 7.86
C VAL A 78 -4.39 -10.73 9.17
N ILE A 79 -4.84 -9.80 10.03
CA ILE A 79 -5.54 -10.12 11.28
C ILE A 79 -6.86 -10.82 11.00
N GLU A 80 -7.66 -10.33 10.06
CA GLU A 80 -8.91 -10.97 9.64
C GLU A 80 -8.66 -12.38 9.11
N LEU A 81 -7.67 -12.58 8.25
CA LEU A 81 -7.25 -13.90 7.76
C LEU A 81 -6.80 -14.83 8.89
N ALA A 82 -6.03 -14.31 9.85
CA ALA A 82 -5.58 -15.07 11.02
C ALA A 82 -6.76 -15.49 11.91
N MET A 83 -7.71 -14.58 12.15
CA MET A 83 -8.94 -14.83 12.90
C MET A 83 -9.84 -15.86 12.19
N TRP A 84 -10.00 -15.72 10.87
CA TRP A 84 -10.69 -16.70 10.04
C TRP A 84 -10.04 -18.09 10.15
N LYS A 85 -8.71 -18.17 9.98
CA LYS A 85 -7.95 -19.42 10.11
C LYS A 85 -8.02 -20.03 11.51
N SER A 86 -8.07 -19.20 12.56
CA SER A 86 -8.24 -19.66 13.94
C SER A 86 -9.62 -20.28 14.16
N ARG A 87 -10.69 -19.64 13.66
CA ARG A 87 -12.07 -20.15 13.73
C ARG A 87 -12.29 -21.45 12.96
N ILE A 88 -11.58 -21.63 11.85
CA ILE A 88 -11.60 -22.90 11.10
C ILE A 88 -11.10 -24.05 11.97
N LYS A 89 -10.11 -23.85 12.86
CA LYS A 89 -9.66 -24.95 13.74
C LYS A 89 -10.71 -25.38 14.76
N THR A 90 -11.59 -24.48 15.19
CA THR A 90 -12.51 -24.72 16.30
C THR A 90 -13.91 -25.17 15.87
N PHE A 91 -14.37 -24.84 14.66
CA PHE A 91 -15.77 -25.07 14.27
C PHE A 91 -15.98 -25.94 13.02
N VAL A 92 -14.96 -26.20 12.18
CA VAL A 92 -15.14 -26.92 10.90
C VAL A 92 -13.89 -27.74 10.58
N ARG A 93 -13.99 -28.94 9.98
CA ARG A 93 -12.76 -29.63 9.55
C ARG A 93 -12.10 -28.76 8.47
N ARG A 94 -10.79 -28.56 8.54
CA ARG A 94 -10.02 -27.74 7.59
C ARG A 94 -10.25 -28.09 6.12
N ALA A 95 -10.68 -29.33 5.82
CA ALA A 95 -11.06 -29.77 4.49
C ALA A 95 -12.34 -29.09 3.97
N ASP A 96 -13.30 -28.78 4.85
CA ASP A 96 -14.62 -28.26 4.46
C ASP A 96 -14.62 -26.73 4.30
N CYS A 97 -13.54 -26.04 4.71
CA CYS A 97 -13.33 -24.60 4.47
C CYS A 97 -12.42 -24.30 3.27
N ARG A 98 -11.99 -25.32 2.52
CA ARG A 98 -11.25 -25.11 1.28
C ARG A 98 -12.23 -24.62 0.21
N VAL A 99 -12.31 -23.30 0.06
CA VAL A 99 -12.89 -22.72 -1.15
C VAL A 99 -11.80 -22.75 -2.20
N ALA A 100 -12.06 -23.43 -3.32
CA ALA A 100 -11.17 -23.39 -4.47
C ALA A 100 -10.98 -21.93 -4.89
N ILE A 101 -9.73 -21.51 -5.03
CA ILE A 101 -9.43 -20.18 -5.57
C ILE A 101 -9.96 -20.16 -7.02
N PRO A 102 -10.78 -19.17 -7.42
CA PRO A 102 -11.23 -19.09 -8.80
C PRO A 102 -10.05 -19.08 -9.77
N ASP A 103 -10.16 -19.80 -10.87
CA ASP A 103 -9.04 -19.97 -11.81
C ASP A 103 -8.42 -18.65 -12.32
N PRO A 104 -9.19 -17.58 -12.60
CA PRO A 104 -8.61 -16.28 -12.94
C PRO A 104 -7.75 -15.69 -11.82
N ALA A 105 -8.15 -15.89 -10.56
CA ALA A 105 -7.39 -15.40 -9.40
C ALA A 105 -6.11 -16.21 -9.19
N LYS A 106 -6.09 -17.52 -9.50
CA LYS A 106 -4.88 -18.34 -9.45
C LYS A 106 -3.80 -17.79 -10.41
N SER A 107 -4.18 -17.47 -11.64
CA SER A 107 -3.26 -16.91 -12.64
C SER A 107 -2.68 -15.56 -12.21
N LEU A 108 -3.52 -14.66 -11.71
CA LEU A 108 -3.09 -13.33 -11.24
C LEU A 108 -2.15 -13.41 -10.03
N ILE A 109 -2.41 -14.31 -9.08
CA ILE A 109 -1.53 -14.52 -7.92
C ILE A 109 -0.15 -15.03 -8.36
N MET A 110 -0.11 -15.94 -9.33
CA MET A 110 1.15 -16.47 -9.85
C MET A 110 1.96 -15.42 -10.60
N GLU A 111 1.28 -14.57 -11.39
CA GLU A 111 1.92 -13.43 -12.07
C GLU A 111 2.49 -12.44 -11.06
N TYR A 112 1.70 -12.06 -10.04
CA TYR A 112 2.14 -11.16 -8.98
C TYR A 112 3.36 -11.70 -8.21
N CYS A 113 3.41 -13.01 -7.94
CA CYS A 113 4.53 -13.63 -7.24
C CYS A 113 5.71 -14.02 -8.15
N GLY A 114 5.64 -13.75 -9.46
CA GLY A 114 6.70 -14.10 -10.41
C GLY A 114 6.88 -15.60 -10.65
N PHE A 115 5.84 -16.41 -10.42
CA PHE A 115 5.87 -17.87 -10.56
C PHE A 115 5.28 -18.38 -11.88
N THR A 116 4.89 -17.49 -12.79
CA THR A 116 4.28 -17.82 -14.08
C THR A 116 5.13 -18.73 -14.97
N ASP A 117 6.47 -18.67 -14.87
CA ASP A 117 7.38 -19.50 -15.65
C ASP A 117 7.78 -20.81 -14.96
N LEU A 118 7.49 -20.93 -13.66
CA LEU A 118 7.89 -22.05 -12.82
C LEU A 118 6.74 -23.01 -12.54
N LEU A 119 5.51 -22.50 -12.52
CA LEU A 119 4.31 -23.26 -12.19
C LEU A 119 3.24 -22.99 -13.25
N LYS A 120 2.27 -23.90 -13.36
CA LYS A 120 1.00 -23.67 -14.09
C LYS A 120 -0.16 -23.73 -13.11
N PRO A 121 -1.14 -22.80 -13.19
CA PRO A 121 -2.30 -22.84 -12.33
C PRO A 121 -3.12 -24.10 -12.65
N ALA A 122 -3.46 -24.87 -11.61
CA ALA A 122 -4.37 -25.99 -11.75
C ALA A 122 -5.80 -25.44 -11.92
N ILE A 123 -6.31 -25.46 -13.14
CA ILE A 123 -7.65 -25.01 -13.53
C ILE A 123 -8.64 -26.16 -13.29
N GLU A 124 -9.60 -25.97 -12.39
CA GLU A 124 -10.61 -26.99 -12.10
C GLU A 124 -11.72 -26.93 -13.14
N GLY A 125 -11.71 -27.85 -14.11
CA GLY A 125 -12.76 -27.93 -15.14
C GLY A 125 -12.40 -28.58 -16.47
N THR A 126 -11.14 -28.96 -16.71
CA THR A 126 -10.75 -29.69 -17.94
C THR A 126 -10.78 -31.20 -17.73
N ASN A 127 -11.95 -31.74 -17.41
CA ASN A 127 -12.28 -33.11 -17.83
C ASN A 127 -12.61 -33.04 -19.32
N LEU A 128 -11.58 -33.06 -20.16
CA LEU A 128 -11.77 -33.48 -21.55
C LEU A 128 -12.23 -34.92 -21.51
N MET A 129 -13.51 -35.13 -21.79
CA MET A 129 -14.00 -36.40 -22.30
C MET A 129 -13.16 -36.72 -23.53
N ILE A 130 -12.19 -37.63 -23.37
CA ILE A 130 -11.60 -38.37 -24.47
C ILE A 130 -12.37 -39.70 -24.48
N GLU A 131 -13.29 -39.83 -25.43
CA GLU A 131 -13.80 -41.12 -25.91
C GLU A 131 -12.66 -41.97 -26.49
#